data_AF-A0A3D5WMA8-F1
#
_entry.id   AF-A0A3D5WMA8-F1
#
_cell.length_a   1.000
_cell.length_b   1.000
_cell.length_c   1.000
_cell.angle_alpha   90.00
_cell.angle_beta   90.00
_cell.angle_gamma   90.00
#
_symmetry.space_group_name_H-M   'P 1'
#
loop_
_entity.id
_entity.type
_entity.pdbx_description
1 polymer ?
#
loop_
_entity_poly.entity_id
_entity_poly.type
_entity_poly.pdbx_seq_one_letter_code
_entity_poly.pdbx_strand_id
1 'polypeptide(L)'
;MKKSCAYKGKDRTYTYKDFQLKTYSKTNNGAEYVSEIRFRSNKAVTKEGIRIGSSLKDVTKKYGKAKARFGVYTFKKGSSKLQIMLNGNKVSAIRYFASK
;
A
#
# COMPACT_ATOMS: atom_id res chain seq x y z
N MET A 1 -8.25 -14.28 11.25
CA MET A 1 -9.34 -14.13 10.24
C MET A 1 -10.53 -13.50 10.94
N LYS A 2 -11.16 -12.46 10.38
CA LYS A 2 -12.33 -11.81 10.99
C LYS A 2 -13.46 -11.68 9.97
N LYS A 3 -14.70 -11.57 10.43
CA LYS A 3 -15.82 -11.19 9.56
C LYS A 3 -15.50 -9.86 8.88
N SER A 4 -15.74 -9.76 7.58
CA SER A 4 -15.45 -8.53 6.85
C SER A 4 -16.33 -7.41 7.37
N CYS A 5 -15.74 -6.22 7.54
CA CYS A 5 -16.48 -5.05 7.99
C CYS A 5 -17.39 -4.50 6.87
N ALA A 6 -16.99 -4.67 5.61
CA ALA A 6 -17.68 -4.10 4.45
C ALA A 6 -18.46 -5.13 3.63
N TYR A 7 -18.29 -6.43 3.90
CA TYR A 7 -18.87 -7.52 3.10
C TYR A 7 -19.39 -8.66 3.97
N LYS A 8 -20.20 -9.56 3.40
CA LYS A 8 -20.70 -10.76 4.10
C LYS A 8 -19.64 -11.85 4.29
N GLY A 9 -18.48 -11.71 3.65
CA GLY A 9 -17.36 -12.64 3.77
C GLY A 9 -16.39 -12.26 4.90
N LYS A 10 -15.10 -12.45 4.67
CA LYS A 10 -14.06 -12.38 5.71
C LYS A 10 -12.92 -11.44 5.29
N ASP A 11 -12.39 -10.69 6.25
CA ASP A 11 -11.13 -9.98 6.09
C ASP A 11 -9.99 -10.87 6.63
N ARG A 12 -8.91 -10.97 5.85
CA ARG A 12 -7.70 -11.69 6.25
C ARG A 12 -6.48 -10.80 6.11
N THR A 13 -5.51 -11.06 6.97
CA THR A 13 -4.23 -10.37 6.99
C THR A 13 -3.14 -11.44 6.94
N TYR A 14 -2.34 -11.41 5.89
CA TYR A 14 -1.18 -12.27 5.73
C TYR A 14 0.06 -11.41 5.96
N THR A 15 0.88 -11.79 6.93
CA THR A 15 2.07 -11.04 7.31
C THR A 15 3.29 -11.83 6.87
N TYR A 16 4.01 -11.29 5.90
CA TYR A 16 5.31 -11.78 5.47
C TYR A 16 6.41 -10.92 6.10
N LYS A 17 7.66 -11.34 5.91
CA LYS A 17 8.84 -10.64 6.43
C LYS A 17 8.89 -9.19 5.95
N ASP A 18 8.78 -8.99 4.63
CA ASP A 18 9.03 -7.70 3.99
C ASP A 18 7.75 -6.94 3.59
N PHE A 19 6.59 -7.61 3.62
CA PHE A 19 5.29 -6.99 3.32
C PHE A 19 4.13 -7.64 4.08
N GLN A 20 3.01 -6.94 4.13
CA GLN A 20 1.74 -7.43 4.65
C GLN A 20 0.68 -7.28 3.56
N LEU A 21 -0.14 -8.32 3.40
CA LEU A 21 -1.27 -8.35 2.49
C LEU A 21 -2.56 -8.35 3.32
N LYS A 22 -3.49 -7.46 3.00
CA LYS A 22 -4.87 -7.54 3.47
C LYS A 22 -5.77 -7.91 2.31
N THR A 23 -6.67 -8.84 2.57
CA THR A 23 -7.65 -9.32 1.60
C THR A 23 -9.05 -9.24 2.20
N TYR A 24 -10.04 -9.27 1.31
CA TYR A 24 -11.45 -9.42 1.67
C TYR A 24 -12.10 -10.45 0.74
N SER A 25 -13.13 -11.15 1.25
CA SER A 25 -14.04 -11.95 0.43
C SER A 25 -15.46 -11.40 0.52
N LYS A 26 -16.22 -11.53 -0.57
CA LYS A 26 -17.64 -11.09 -0.59
C LYS A 26 -18.57 -12.07 0.13
N THR A 27 -18.21 -13.35 0.16
CA THR A 27 -18.93 -14.45 0.82
C THR A 27 -17.98 -15.26 1.71
N ASN A 28 -18.52 -16.07 2.63
CA ASN A 28 -17.72 -16.78 3.64
C ASN A 28 -16.69 -17.77 3.06
N ASN A 29 -17.01 -18.36 1.90
CA ASN A 29 -16.19 -19.36 1.19
C ASN A 29 -15.85 -18.91 -0.24
N GLY A 30 -16.01 -17.62 -0.55
CA GLY A 30 -15.73 -17.07 -1.87
C GLY A 30 -14.27 -16.67 -2.07
N ALA A 31 -13.94 -16.29 -3.30
CA ALA A 31 -12.62 -15.80 -3.67
C ALA A 31 -12.17 -14.60 -2.82
N GLU A 32 -10.86 -14.52 -2.60
CA GLU A 32 -10.22 -13.41 -1.90
C GLU A 32 -9.70 -12.36 -2.89
N TYR A 33 -9.93 -11.10 -2.56
CA TYR A 33 -9.48 -9.96 -3.32
C TYR A 33 -8.53 -9.12 -2.45
N VAL A 34 -7.41 -8.68 -3.02
CA VAL A 34 -6.46 -7.83 -2.32
C VAL A 34 -7.05 -6.44 -2.12
N SER A 35 -7.04 -5.95 -0.88
CA SER A 35 -7.44 -4.58 -0.53
C SER A 35 -6.25 -3.68 -0.23
N GLU A 36 -5.21 -4.20 0.42
CA GLU A 36 -4.02 -3.44 0.80
C GLU A 36 -2.76 -4.29 0.71
N ILE A 37 -1.68 -3.72 0.18
CA ILE A 37 -0.31 -4.23 0.35
C ILE A 37 0.49 -3.16 1.09
N ARG A 38 1.07 -3.50 2.24
CA ARG A 38 1.91 -2.60 3.03
C ARG A 38 3.34 -3.14 3.09
N PHE A 39 4.32 -2.30 2.78
CA PHE A 39 5.73 -2.67 2.95
C PHE A 39 6.08 -2.62 4.44
N ARG A 40 6.86 -3.60 4.90
CA ARG A 40 7.31 -3.74 6.29
C ARG A 40 8.82 -3.58 6.47
N SER A 41 9.59 -3.64 5.39
CA SER A 41 11.03 -3.47 5.41
C SER A 41 11.51 -2.65 4.21
N ASN A 42 12.80 -2.30 4.21
CA ASN A 42 13.48 -1.67 3.08
C ASN A 42 13.90 -2.66 1.97
N LYS A 43 13.60 -3.95 2.11
CA LYS A 43 13.87 -4.97 1.07
C LYS A 43 12.75 -5.08 0.04
N ALA A 44 11.51 -4.73 0.42
CA ALA A 44 10.42 -4.58 -0.53
C ALA A 44 10.61 -3.29 -1.33
N VAL A 45 10.46 -3.38 -2.65
CA VAL A 45 10.73 -2.28 -3.59
C VAL A 45 9.54 -2.14 -4.54
N THR A 46 9.13 -0.91 -4.83
CA THR A 46 8.15 -0.65 -5.89
C THR A 46 8.75 -1.00 -7.25
N LYS A 47 7.91 -1.18 -8.27
CA LYS A 47 8.39 -1.42 -9.65
C LYS A 47 9.33 -0.31 -10.12
N GLU A 48 9.12 0.91 -9.65
CA GLU A 48 9.87 2.10 -10.01
C GLU A 48 11.14 2.33 -9.15
N GLY A 49 11.42 1.43 -8.19
CA GLY A 49 12.66 1.41 -7.41
C GLY A 49 12.60 2.11 -6.04
N ILE A 50 11.42 2.51 -5.58
CA ILE A 50 11.25 3.18 -4.29
C ILE A 50 11.03 2.16 -3.17
N ARG A 51 11.64 2.39 -2.01
CA ARG A 51 11.54 1.54 -0.82
C ARG A 51 11.50 2.39 0.44
N ILE A 52 11.21 1.76 1.58
CA ILE A 52 11.35 2.41 2.88
C ILE A 52 12.80 2.90 3.03
N GLY A 53 12.97 4.17 3.40
CA GLY A 53 14.25 4.85 3.50
C GLY A 53 14.67 5.65 2.26
N SER A 54 14.01 5.50 1.10
CA SER A 54 14.25 6.35 -0.08
C SER A 54 14.02 7.83 0.23
N SER A 55 14.69 8.73 -0.50
CA SER A 55 14.53 10.17 -0.27
C SER A 55 13.29 10.73 -0.98
N LEU A 56 12.78 11.88 -0.52
CA LEU A 56 11.76 12.65 -1.24
C LEU A 56 12.22 13.00 -2.68
N LYS A 57 13.51 13.25 -2.88
CA LYS A 57 14.09 13.52 -4.19
C LYS A 57 13.93 12.33 -5.12
N ASP A 58 14.19 11.10 -4.64
CA ASP A 58 14.01 9.88 -5.42
C ASP A 58 12.54 9.65 -5.79
N VAL A 59 11.64 9.83 -4.82
CA VAL A 59 10.19 9.73 -5.03
C VAL A 59 9.75 10.72 -6.11
N THR A 60 10.16 11.98 -6.00
CA THR A 60 9.81 13.04 -6.96
C THR A 60 10.40 12.77 -8.35
N LYS A 61 11.61 12.22 -8.44
CA LYS A 61 12.24 11.84 -9.71
C LYS A 61 11.47 10.72 -10.42
N LYS A 62 10.92 9.76 -9.67
CA LYS A 62 10.25 8.58 -10.22
C LYS A 62 8.76 8.78 -10.48
N TYR A 63 8.08 9.53 -9.63
CA TYR A 63 6.62 9.70 -9.70
C TYR A 63 6.17 11.14 -9.98
N GLY A 64 7.11 12.08 -10.14
CA GLY A 64 6.81 13.50 -10.33
C GLY A 64 6.42 14.21 -9.03
N LYS A 65 6.03 15.48 -9.16
CA LYS A 65 5.53 16.28 -8.03
C LYS A 65 4.08 15.88 -7.74
N ALA A 66 3.81 15.35 -6.56
CA ALA A 66 2.45 15.13 -6.06
C ALA A 66 2.15 16.06 -4.89
N LYS A 67 0.89 16.51 -4.78
CA LYS A 67 0.41 17.25 -3.61
C LYS A 67 0.35 16.29 -2.43
N ALA A 68 1.22 16.49 -1.44
CA ALA A 68 1.11 15.79 -0.18
C ALA A 68 -0.11 16.30 0.60
N ARG A 69 -0.89 15.38 1.18
CA ARG A 69 -1.87 15.72 2.21
C ARG A 69 -1.41 15.07 3.50
N PHE A 70 -1.12 15.86 4.53
CA PHE A 70 -0.63 15.39 5.83
C PHE A 70 0.59 14.44 5.73
N GLY A 71 1.57 14.80 4.88
CA GLY A 71 2.79 14.00 4.69
C GLY A 71 2.61 12.72 3.86
N VAL A 72 1.41 12.50 3.28
CA VAL A 72 1.10 11.35 2.43
C VAL A 72 1.00 11.78 0.97
N TYR A 73 1.85 11.20 0.14
CA TYR A 73 1.85 11.36 -1.32
C TYR A 73 1.02 10.23 -1.91
N THR A 74 -0.06 10.57 -2.62
CA THR A 74 -0.96 9.59 -3.24
C THR A 74 -0.88 9.66 -4.75
N PHE A 75 -0.59 8.53 -5.38
CA PHE A 75 -0.50 8.37 -6.84
C PHE A 75 -1.58 7.40 -7.30
N LYS A 76 -2.38 7.77 -8.30
CA LYS A 76 -3.37 6.87 -8.91
C LYS A 76 -2.67 5.99 -9.95
N LYS A 77 -2.96 4.69 -9.97
CA LYS A 77 -2.44 3.70 -10.93
C LYS A 77 -3.56 2.75 -11.33
N GLY A 78 -4.30 3.11 -12.38
CA GLY A 78 -5.50 2.38 -12.80
C GLY A 78 -6.53 2.27 -11.66
N SER A 79 -6.98 1.04 -11.39
CA SER A 79 -7.87 0.69 -10.27
C SER A 79 -7.16 0.58 -8.92
N SER A 80 -5.97 1.15 -8.76
CA SER A 80 -5.21 1.14 -7.52
C SER A 80 -4.64 2.52 -7.17
N LYS A 81 -4.30 2.71 -5.90
CA LYS A 81 -3.62 3.90 -5.39
C LYS A 81 -2.35 3.47 -4.67
N LEU A 82 -1.25 4.15 -4.97
CA LEU A 82 0.00 4.05 -4.24
C LEU A 82 0.08 5.23 -3.26
N GLN A 83 0.28 4.94 -1.98
CA GLN A 83 0.55 5.91 -0.95
C GLN A 83 1.99 5.76 -0.45
N ILE A 84 2.71 6.87 -0.47
CA ILE A 84 4.06 6.99 0.07
C ILE A 84 4.00 8.02 1.19
N MET A 85 4.35 7.60 2.40
CA MET A 85 4.41 8.46 3.57
C MET A 85 5.86 8.86 3.81
N LEU A 86 6.09 10.12 4.16
CA LEU A 86 7.40 10.62 4.54
C LEU A 86 7.47 10.92 6.04
N ASN A 87 8.65 10.71 6.62
CA ASN A 87 9.06 11.34 7.88
C ASN A 87 10.27 12.23 7.57
N GLY A 88 10.09 13.55 7.68
CA GLY A 88 11.00 14.52 7.09
C GLY A 88 11.17 14.28 5.58
N ASN A 89 12.41 14.07 5.14
CA ASN A 89 12.74 13.84 3.72
C ASN A 89 12.94 12.36 3.35
N LYS A 90 12.57 11.42 4.21
CA LYS A 90 12.72 9.97 3.98
C LYS A 90 11.39 9.24 3.97
N VAL A 91 11.25 8.25 3.09
CA VAL A 91 10.08 7.36 3.03
C VAL A 91 10.01 6.51 4.29
N SER A 92 8.90 6.64 5.03
CA SER A 92 8.63 5.90 6.26
C SER A 92 7.66 4.73 6.03
N ALA A 93 6.76 4.83 5.04
CA ALA A 93 5.85 3.76 4.69
C ALA A 93 5.45 3.81 3.21
N ILE A 94 5.20 2.63 2.65
CA ILE A 94 4.67 2.45 1.29
C ILE A 94 3.46 1.51 1.39
N ARG A 95 2.35 1.91 0.77
CA ARG A 95 1.11 1.14 0.74
C ARG A 95 0.46 1.20 -0.63
N TYR A 96 -0.01 0.07 -1.12
CA TYR A 96 -0.93 0.00 -2.24
C TYR A 96 -2.33 -0.28 -1.71
N PHE A 97 -3.32 0.41 -2.28
CA PHE A 97 -4.74 0.17 -2.03
C PHE A 97 -5.44 -0.14 -3.33
N ALA A 98 -6.30 -1.15 -3.32
CA ALA A 98 -7.31 -1.29 -4.36
C ALA A 98 -8.27 -0.10 -4.28
N SER A 99 -8.56 0.54 -5.41
CA SER A 99 -9.65 1.49 -5.53
C SER A 99 -10.90 0.72 -5.94
N LYS A 100 -12.01 1.00 -5.25
CA LYS A 100 -13.33 0.56 -5.68
C LYS A 100 -13.73 1.30 -6.95
#